data_AF-A0AAU1C379-F1
#
_entry.id   AF-A0AAU1C379-F1
#
_cell.length_a   1.000
_cell.length_b   1.000
_cell.length_c   1.000
_cell.angle_alpha   90.00
_cell.angle_beta   90.00
_cell.angle_gamma   90.00
#
_symmetry.space_group_name_H-M   'P 1'
#
loop_
_entity.id
_entity.type
_entity.pdbx_description
1 polymer ?
#
loop_
_entity_poly.entity_id
_entity_poly.type
_entity_poly.pdbx_seq_one_letter_code
_entity_poly.pdbx_strand_id
1 'polypeptide(L)'
;MDKARADLPLVAGGDDPMWPSVPFAEQLAQRWRSAATSVGLITRHDVGHRPCFSGESPGSASPRFQHGGTPEADALLETAAWPCVLDALRNSG
;
A
#
# COMPACT_ATOMS: atom_id res chain seq x y z
N MET A 1 21.61 -4.08 0.63
CA MET A 1 21.72 -2.67 0.23
C MET A 1 20.52 -2.35 -0.63
N ASP A 2 19.71 -1.38 -0.21
CA ASP A 2 18.69 -0.78 -1.06
C ASP A 2 19.39 -0.02 -2.19
N LYS A 3 19.11 -0.38 -3.44
CA LYS A 3 19.77 0.17 -4.63
C LYS A 3 18.88 1.13 -5.42
N ALA A 4 17.58 1.15 -5.14
CA ALA A 4 16.63 2.02 -5.81
C ALA A 4 16.79 3.46 -5.31
N ARG A 5 16.75 4.43 -6.24
CA ARG A 5 16.68 5.86 -5.94
C ARG A 5 15.38 6.38 -6.56
N ALA A 6 14.31 6.35 -5.80
CA ALA A 6 12.98 6.80 -6.21
C ALA A 6 12.19 7.21 -4.96
N ASP A 7 11.16 8.02 -5.14
CA ASP A 7 10.13 8.20 -4.12
C ASP A 7 9.32 6.89 -3.99
N LEU A 8 9.02 6.45 -2.75
CA LEU A 8 8.21 5.24 -2.52
C LEU A 8 7.04 5.53 -1.60
N PRO A 9 5.85 5.64 -2.18
CA PRO A 9 4.64 5.43 -1.43
C PRO A 9 4.52 3.93 -1.12
N LEU A 10 4.45 3.62 0.17
CA LEU A 10 4.12 2.29 0.70
C LEU A 10 2.67 2.32 1.16
N VAL A 11 1.85 1.44 0.59
CA VAL A 11 0.43 1.31 0.90
C VAL A 11 0.20 -0.10 1.42
N ALA A 12 -0.35 -0.25 2.62
CA ALA A 12 -0.54 -1.56 3.24
C ALA A 12 -1.84 -1.66 4.05
N GLY A 13 -2.52 -2.79 3.90
CA GLY A 13 -3.71 -3.16 4.66
C GLY A 13 -3.38 -3.95 5.93
N GLY A 14 -4.04 -3.62 7.03
CA GLY A 14 -3.91 -4.29 8.33
C GLY A 14 -4.81 -5.51 8.49
N ASP A 15 -5.85 -5.64 7.66
CA ASP A 15 -6.71 -6.82 7.56
C ASP A 15 -6.21 -7.75 6.44
N ASP A 16 -4.90 -7.79 6.18
CA ASP A 16 -4.29 -8.69 5.20
C ASP A 16 -4.00 -10.06 5.86
N PRO A 17 -4.77 -11.12 5.56
CA PRO A 17 -4.54 -12.45 6.12
C PRO A 17 -3.48 -13.23 5.33
N MET A 18 -3.02 -12.74 4.18
CA MET A 18 -2.06 -13.44 3.33
C MET A 18 -0.63 -13.29 3.89
N TRP A 19 -0.30 -12.11 4.39
CA TRP A 19 0.96 -11.84 5.08
C TRP A 19 0.87 -10.56 5.94
N PRO A 20 1.80 -10.34 6.88
CA PRO A 20 1.82 -9.13 7.70
C PRO A 20 2.29 -7.90 6.90
N SER A 21 1.40 -7.37 6.03
CA SER A 21 1.68 -6.24 5.12
C SER A 21 2.15 -4.99 5.86
N VAL A 22 1.45 -4.60 6.94
CA VAL A 22 1.79 -3.39 7.71
C VAL A 22 3.17 -3.48 8.37
N PRO A 23 3.52 -4.53 9.15
CA PRO A 23 4.87 -4.66 9.70
C PRO A 23 5.98 -4.66 8.65
N PHE A 24 5.76 -5.27 7.49
CA PHE A 24 6.76 -5.25 6.41
C PHE A 24 6.92 -3.86 5.78
N ALA A 25 5.82 -3.13 5.58
CA ALA A 25 5.85 -1.76 5.08
C ALA A 25 6.56 -0.82 6.07
N GLU A 26 6.32 -0.97 7.37
CA GLU A 26 7.03 -0.21 8.42
C GLU A 26 8.53 -0.48 8.42
N GLN A 27 8.94 -1.74 8.33
CA GLN A 27 10.37 -2.11 8.27
C GLN A 27 11.04 -1.59 7.00
N LEU A 28 10.35 -1.58 5.87
CA LEU A 28 10.87 -0.99 4.63
C LEU A 28 10.98 0.53 4.73
N ALA A 29 9.95 1.21 5.25
CA ALA A 29 9.97 2.64 5.50
C ALA A 29 11.14 3.04 6.40
N GLN A 30 11.39 2.28 7.47
CA GLN A 30 12.50 2.56 8.38
C GLN A 30 13.87 2.46 7.68
N ARG A 31 14.06 1.45 6.83
CA ARG A 31 15.30 1.29 6.04
C ARG A 31 15.52 2.44 5.07
N TRP A 32 14.45 2.92 4.42
CA TRP A 32 14.52 4.01 3.45
C TRP A 32 14.74 5.38 4.08
N ARG A 33 14.10 5.68 5.21
CA ARG A 33 14.39 6.90 5.99
C ARG A 33 15.85 6.95 6.43
N SER A 34 16.42 5.80 6.80
CA SER A 34 17.84 5.70 7.17
C SER A 34 18.79 5.98 5.99
N ALA A 35 18.30 5.87 4.75
CA ALA A 35 19.02 6.20 3.53
C ALA A 35 18.71 7.63 2.99
N ALA A 36 18.06 8.49 3.81
CA ALA A 36 17.67 9.86 3.46
C ALA A 36 16.84 9.99 2.16
N THR A 37 16.08 8.95 1.81
CA THR A 37 15.18 8.94 0.65
C THR A 37 13.75 9.20 1.11
N SER A 38 12.96 9.92 0.32
CA SER A 38 11.55 10.21 0.62
C SER A 38 10.73 8.91 0.62
N VAL A 39 10.00 8.65 1.71
CA VAL A 39 9.11 7.50 1.84
C VAL A 39 7.81 7.91 2.53
N GLY A 40 6.70 7.70 1.84
CA GLY A 40 5.35 7.84 2.39
C GLY A 40 4.86 6.47 2.85
N LEU A 41 4.32 6.36 4.06
CA LEU A 41 3.69 5.13 4.53
C LEU A 41 2.22 5.42 4.84
N ILE A 42 1.33 4.78 4.08
CA ILE A 42 -0.12 4.87 4.24
C ILE A 42 -0.62 3.49 4.62
N THR A 43 -1.27 3.41 5.79
CA THR A 43 -1.84 2.16 6.29
C THR A 43 -3.26 2.35 6.77
N ARG A 44 -4.05 1.28 6.69
CA ARG A 44 -5.39 1.21 7.25
C ARG A 44 -5.64 -0.17 7.85
N HIS A 45 -6.18 -0.19 9.06
CA HIS A 45 -6.38 -1.43 9.81
C HIS A 45 -7.45 -2.35 9.19
N ASP A 46 -8.37 -1.81 8.40
CA ASP A 46 -9.57 -2.45 7.84
C ASP A 46 -9.45 -2.77 6.34
N VAL A 47 -8.25 -2.59 5.76
CA VAL A 47 -7.97 -2.90 4.35
C VAL A 47 -7.31 -4.25 4.23
N GLY A 48 -7.72 -4.99 3.20
CA GLY A 48 -7.19 -6.31 2.90
C GLY A 48 -5.95 -6.32 2.01
N HIS A 49 -5.62 -7.51 1.55
CA HIS A 49 -4.51 -7.82 0.66
C HIS A 49 -4.67 -7.28 -0.77
N ARG A 50 -5.92 -7.09 -1.22
CA ARG A 50 -6.24 -6.69 -2.60
C ARG A 50 -7.11 -5.42 -2.62
N PRO A 51 -6.57 -4.27 -2.17
CA PRO A 51 -7.31 -3.02 -2.28
C PRO A 51 -7.67 -2.77 -3.74
N CYS A 52 -8.93 -2.45 -4.00
CA CYS A 52 -9.42 -2.10 -5.34
C CYS A 52 -9.65 -0.59 -5.42
N PHE A 53 -8.93 0.10 -6.31
CA PHE A 53 -9.11 1.54 -6.50
C PHE A 53 -10.14 1.86 -7.58
N SER A 54 -10.61 3.10 -7.60
CA SER A 54 -11.57 3.59 -8.58
C SER A 54 -11.06 3.36 -10.01
N GLY A 55 -11.86 2.67 -10.81
CA GLY A 55 -11.52 2.28 -12.19
C GLY A 55 -10.98 0.85 -12.33
N GLU A 56 -10.64 0.20 -11.23
CA GLU A 56 -10.32 -1.22 -11.19
C GLU A 56 -11.59 -2.06 -10.99
N SER A 57 -11.56 -3.31 -11.45
CA SER A 57 -12.60 -4.29 -11.14
C SER A 57 -12.12 -5.17 -9.99
N PRO A 58 -12.92 -5.37 -8.94
CA PRO A 58 -12.51 -6.24 -7.84
C PRO A 58 -12.27 -7.65 -8.36
N GLY A 59 -11.19 -8.26 -7.91
CA GLY A 59 -10.88 -9.64 -8.26
C GLY A 59 -11.96 -10.59 -7.74
N SER A 60 -12.24 -11.67 -8.47
CA SER A 60 -13.16 -12.70 -8.01
C SER A 60 -12.76 -13.25 -6.64
N ALA A 61 -13.75 -13.48 -5.78
CA ALA A 61 -13.52 -14.11 -4.49
C ALA A 61 -12.81 -15.46 -4.67
N SER A 62 -11.78 -15.70 -3.86
CA SER A 62 -11.05 -16.96 -3.87
C SER A 62 -11.74 -17.98 -2.96
N PRO A 63 -11.97 -19.22 -3.41
CA PRO A 63 -12.51 -20.28 -2.55
C PRO A 63 -11.48 -20.84 -1.55
N ARG A 64 -10.20 -20.46 -1.69
CA ARG A 64 -9.09 -21.00 -0.88
C ARG A 64 -8.42 -19.97 0.02
N PHE A 65 -8.48 -18.70 -0.37
CA PHE A 65 -7.72 -17.63 0.27
C PHE A 65 -8.69 -16.54 0.69
N GLN A 66 -8.56 -16.11 1.93
CA GLN A 66 -9.16 -14.86 2.38
C GLN A 66 -8.22 -13.73 1.96
N HIS A 67 -8.78 -12.62 1.50
CA HIS A 67 -8.00 -11.41 1.19
C HIS A 67 -8.28 -10.29 2.18
N GLY A 68 -9.31 -10.42 3.03
CA GLY A 68 -9.72 -9.40 3.98
C GLY A 68 -10.18 -8.10 3.32
N GLY A 69 -10.50 -7.12 4.15
CA GLY A 69 -10.94 -5.80 3.73
C GLY A 69 -12.40 -5.72 3.30
N THR A 70 -12.80 -4.48 2.99
CA THR A 70 -14.12 -4.13 2.46
C THR A 70 -13.98 -3.08 1.37
N PRO A 71 -14.92 -3.00 0.41
CA PRO A 71 -14.91 -1.93 -0.60
C PRO A 71 -14.86 -0.52 0.00
N GLU A 72 -15.50 -0.31 1.14
CA GLU A 72 -15.49 0.98 1.85
C GLU A 72 -14.09 1.31 2.39
N ALA A 73 -13.38 0.32 2.95
CA ALA A 73 -12.02 0.50 3.42
C ALA A 73 -11.07 0.79 2.26
N ASP A 74 -11.25 0.14 1.12
CA ASP A 74 -10.47 0.37 -0.10
C ASP A 74 -10.65 1.80 -0.62
N ALA A 75 -11.89 2.32 -0.68
CA ALA A 75 -12.17 3.70 -1.09
C ALA A 75 -11.55 4.75 -0.14
N LEU A 76 -11.54 4.46 1.16
CA LEU A 76 -10.89 5.32 2.15
C LEU A 76 -9.36 5.26 2.04
N LEU A 77 -8.81 4.09 1.72
CA LEU A 77 -7.37 3.95 1.44
C LEU A 77 -7.00 4.73 0.18
N GLU A 78 -7.77 4.58 -0.89
CA GLU A 78 -7.57 5.29 -2.15
C GLU A 78 -7.51 6.79 -1.91
N THR A 79 -8.48 7.34 -1.18
CA THR A 79 -8.55 8.77 -0.87
C THR A 79 -7.27 9.27 -0.18
N ALA A 80 -6.67 8.44 0.69
CA ALA A 80 -5.44 8.77 1.41
C ALA A 80 -4.16 8.53 0.59
N ALA A 81 -4.14 7.47 -0.23
CA ALA A 81 -2.94 6.99 -0.90
C ALA A 81 -2.76 7.60 -2.31
N TRP A 82 -3.85 7.85 -3.03
CA TRP A 82 -3.82 8.22 -4.45
C TRP A 82 -3.03 9.50 -4.74
N PRO A 83 -3.15 10.59 -3.95
CA PRO A 83 -2.30 11.77 -4.15
C PRO A 83 -0.80 11.43 -4.05
N CYS A 84 -0.40 10.63 -3.07
CA CYS A 84 0.99 10.21 -2.90
C CYS A 84 1.48 9.33 -4.05
N VAL A 85 0.63 8.44 -4.57
CA VAL A 85 0.94 7.60 -5.73
C VAL A 85 1.15 8.47 -6.97
N LEU A 86 0.26 9.43 -7.23
CA LEU A 86 0.37 10.34 -8.36
C LEU A 86 1.62 11.23 -8.27
N ASP A 87 1.94 11.74 -7.09
CA ASP A 87 3.12 12.59 -6.89
C ASP A 87 4.41 11.80 -7.11
N ALA A 88 4.49 10.55 -6.62
CA ALA A 88 5.65 9.69 -6.88
C ALA A 88 5.83 9.40 -8.38
N LEU A 89 4.75 9.16 -9.11
CA LEU A 89 4.81 8.93 -10.57
C LEU A 89 5.21 10.19 -11.35
N ARG A 90 4.82 11.38 -10.90
CA ARG A 90 5.18 12.66 -11.53
C ARG A 90 6.62 13.07 -11.25
N ASN A 91 7.14 12.76 -10.07
CA ASN A 91 8.51 13.10 -9.64
C ASN A 91 9.55 12.05 -10.05
N SER A 92 9.15 10.99 -10.76
CA SER A 92 10.05 9.96 -11.29
C SER A 92 10.82 10.39 -12.56
N GLY A 93 10.86 11.71 -12.87
CA GLY A 93 11.46 12.31 -14.08
C GLY A 93 12.81 12.97 -13.84
#